data_AF-A0A178HJN1-F1
#
_entry.id   AF-A0A178HJN1-F1
#
_cell.length_a   1.000
_cell.length_b   1.000
_cell.length_c   1.000
_cell.angle_alpha   90.00
_cell.angle_beta   90.00
_cell.angle_gamma   90.00
#
_symmetry.space_group_name_H-M   'P 1'
#
loop_
_entity.id
_entity.type
_entity.pdbx_description
1 polymer ?
#
loop_
_entity_poly.entity_id
_entity_poly.type
_entity_poly.pdbx_seq_one_letter_code
_entity_poly.pdbx_strand_id
1 'polypeptide(L)'
;MTTARLSNGGPPLDDDDTHTPPWGKNGIGRYFEWAQAKKKAFDAPFDIAKLRAQRAALIGLTYEEYVLEILERGRYLSAGDTQRIAEIVAKRGVRY
;
A
#
# COMPACT_ATOMS: atom_id res chain seq x y z
N MET A 1 25.66 4.67 -47.79
CA MET A 1 25.73 5.62 -46.66
C MET A 1 24.38 5.58 -45.96
N THR A 2 24.26 4.79 -44.89
CA THR A 2 22.98 4.60 -44.20
C THR A 2 22.86 5.67 -43.13
N THR A 3 21.96 6.61 -43.33
CA THR A 3 21.67 7.72 -42.41
C THR A 3 21.16 7.15 -41.09
N ALA A 4 22.01 7.13 -40.06
CA ALA A 4 21.60 6.76 -38.72
C ALA A 4 20.52 7.75 -38.25
N ARG A 5 19.33 7.25 -37.93
CA ARG A 5 18.24 8.03 -37.32
C ARG A 5 18.81 8.74 -36.08
N LEU A 6 18.72 10.06 -36.06
CA LEU A 6 19.00 10.88 -34.88
C LEU A 6 18.19 10.33 -33.70
N SER A 7 18.87 9.68 -32.74
CA SER A 7 18.29 9.25 -31.48
C SER A 7 18.72 10.24 -30.40
N ASN A 8 17.76 10.72 -29.61
CA ASN A 8 17.95 11.68 -28.53
C ASN A 8 18.50 11.04 -27.24
N GLY A 9 18.88 9.76 -27.27
CA GLY A 9 19.39 9.04 -26.09
C GLY A 9 18.36 8.93 -24.97
N GLY A 10 17.07 9.03 -25.29
CA GLY A 10 15.99 8.83 -24.34
C GLY A 10 15.96 7.39 -23.81
N PRO A 11 15.21 7.14 -22.72
CA PRO A 11 15.04 5.80 -22.18
C PRO A 11 14.56 4.81 -23.27
N PRO A 12 14.96 3.53 -23.19
CA PRO A 12 14.47 2.50 -24.10
C PRO A 12 12.93 2.53 -24.19
N LEU A 13 12.39 2.35 -25.39
CA LEU A 13 10.94 2.31 -25.60
C LEU A 13 10.31 1.01 -25.09
N ASP A 14 11.10 -0.05 -25.04
CA ASP A 14 10.69 -1.33 -24.49
C ASP A 14 10.85 -1.30 -22.98
N ASP A 15 9.82 -1.73 -22.25
CA ASP A 15 9.87 -1.90 -20.81
C ASP A 15 10.96 -2.94 -20.48
N ASP A 16 11.94 -2.52 -19.67
CA ASP A 16 12.97 -3.42 -19.16
C ASP A 16 12.31 -4.51 -18.29
N ASP A 17 12.47 -5.78 -18.67
CA ASP A 17 11.92 -6.93 -17.93
C ASP A 17 12.38 -7.00 -16.46
N THR A 18 13.49 -6.32 -16.12
CA THR A 18 14.02 -6.20 -14.76
C THR A 18 13.34 -5.09 -13.95
N HIS A 19 12.68 -4.13 -14.60
CA HIS A 19 11.93 -3.07 -13.96
C HIS A 19 10.45 -3.43 -13.88
N THR A 20 9.93 -3.58 -12.67
CA THR A 20 8.48 -3.59 -12.45
C THR A 20 8.08 -2.24 -11.86
N PRO A 21 7.29 -1.43 -12.57
CA PRO A 21 6.83 -0.16 -12.03
C PRO A 21 5.90 -0.41 -10.83
N PRO A 22 5.66 0.60 -9.98
CA PRO A 22 4.86 0.43 -8.78
C PRO A 22 3.37 0.09 -9.06
N TRP A 23 2.88 0.32 -10.29
CA TRP A 23 1.57 -0.14 -10.76
C TRP A 23 1.55 -1.56 -11.35
N GLY A 24 2.70 -2.25 -11.38
CA GLY A 24 2.83 -3.61 -11.87
C GLY A 24 2.91 -3.72 -13.39
N LYS A 25 2.97 -4.96 -13.89
CA LYS A 25 3.16 -5.28 -15.32
C LYS A 25 1.91 -5.11 -16.19
N ASN A 26 0.74 -4.93 -15.59
CA ASN A 26 -0.55 -4.89 -16.30
C ASN A 26 -0.95 -3.46 -16.74
N GLY A 27 0.03 -2.56 -16.87
CA GLY A 27 -0.20 -1.16 -17.21
C GLY A 27 -0.67 -0.30 -16.03
N ILE A 28 -0.65 1.03 -16.22
CA ILE A 28 -0.83 2.00 -15.13
C ILE A 28 -2.26 2.07 -14.58
N GLY A 29 -3.26 1.76 -15.42
CA GLY A 29 -4.67 1.76 -15.04
C GLY A 29 -5.08 3.02 -14.26
N ARG A 30 -5.71 2.82 -13.10
CA ARG A 30 -6.12 3.88 -12.16
C ARG A 30 -5.20 3.98 -10.94
N TYR A 31 -3.92 3.61 -11.09
CA TYR A 31 -3.01 3.46 -9.97
C TYR A 31 -2.87 4.75 -9.16
N PHE A 32 -2.68 5.89 -9.84
CA PHE A 32 -2.45 7.16 -9.15
C PHE A 32 -3.70 7.66 -8.43
N GLU A 33 -4.88 7.49 -9.01
CA GLU A 33 -6.15 7.83 -8.38
C GLU A 33 -6.37 7.00 -7.12
N TRP A 34 -6.10 5.70 -7.18
CA TRP A 34 -6.18 4.81 -6.02
C TRP A 34 -5.13 5.13 -4.95
N ALA A 35 -3.88 5.40 -5.35
CA ALA A 35 -2.82 5.78 -4.43
C ALA A 35 -3.16 7.07 -3.68
N GLN A 36 -3.68 8.08 -4.39
CA GLN A 36 -4.11 9.34 -3.81
C GLN A 36 -5.34 9.17 -2.90
N ALA A 37 -6.33 8.38 -3.32
CA ALA A 37 -7.50 8.07 -2.51
C ALA A 37 -7.12 7.33 -1.22
N LYS A 38 -6.21 6.34 -1.31
CA LYS A 38 -5.66 5.63 -0.15
C LYS A 38 -4.96 6.61 0.79
N LYS A 39 -4.06 7.45 0.28
CA LYS A 39 -3.36 8.45 1.09
C LYS A 39 -4.35 9.36 1.83
N LYS A 40 -5.37 9.85 1.14
CA LYS A 40 -6.41 10.72 1.72
C LYS A 40 -7.26 10.00 2.78
N ALA A 41 -7.61 8.73 2.57
CA ALA A 41 -8.38 7.96 3.53
C ALA A 41 -7.62 7.69 4.84
N PHE A 42 -6.30 7.54 4.75
CA PHE A 42 -5.42 7.32 5.90
C PHE A 42 -4.95 8.62 6.58
N ASP A 43 -5.23 9.77 5.97
CA ASP A 43 -4.84 11.06 6.50
C ASP A 43 -5.55 11.32 7.84
N ALA A 44 -4.77 11.73 8.83
CA ALA A 44 -5.24 11.97 10.19
C ALA A 44 -4.31 12.97 10.88
N PRO A 45 -4.80 13.76 11.85
CA PRO A 45 -3.94 14.57 12.69
C PRO A 45 -2.82 13.74 13.32
N PHE A 46 -1.63 14.32 13.45
CA PHE A 46 -0.43 13.61 13.89
C PHE A 46 -0.64 12.83 15.20
N ASP A 47 -1.28 13.44 16.20
CA ASP A 47 -1.53 12.80 17.48
C ASP A 47 -2.46 11.57 17.36
N ILE A 48 -3.43 11.62 16.45
CA ILE A 48 -4.32 10.50 16.16
C ILE A 48 -3.55 9.37 15.46
N ALA A 49 -2.70 9.70 14.50
CA ALA A 49 -1.84 8.72 13.82
C ALA A 49 -0.88 8.05 14.82
N LYS A 50 -0.26 8.83 15.71
CA LYS A 50 0.62 8.32 16.78
C LYS A 50 -0.12 7.39 17.74
N LEU A 51 -1.32 7.79 18.19
CA LEU A 51 -2.15 6.97 19.07
C LEU A 51 -2.55 5.64 18.39
N ARG A 52 -2.96 5.69 17.11
CA ARG A 52 -3.28 4.49 16.33
C ARG A 52 -2.07 3.58 16.18
N ALA A 53 -0.89 4.12 15.89
CA ALA A 53 0.34 3.35 15.79
C ALA A 53 0.73 2.67 17.11
N GLN A 54 0.63 3.39 18.24
CA GLN A 54 0.87 2.82 19.56
C GLN A 54 -0.10 1.69 19.88
N ARG A 55 -1.39 1.86 19.60
CA ARG A 55 -2.40 0.81 19.82
C ARG A 55 -2.14 -0.41 18.94
N ALA A 56 -1.83 -0.22 17.67
CA ALA A 56 -1.48 -1.29 16.75
C ALA A 56 -0.29 -2.11 17.30
N ALA A 57 0.78 -1.43 17.72
CA ALA A 57 1.96 -2.06 18.28
C ALA A 57 1.67 -2.89 19.54
N LEU A 58 0.82 -2.37 20.45
CA LEU A 58 0.44 -3.07 21.68
C LEU A 58 -0.25 -4.42 21.43
N ILE A 59 -0.95 -4.57 20.31
CA ILE A 59 -1.66 -5.80 19.95
C ILE A 59 -0.99 -6.58 18.79
N GLY A 60 0.24 -6.22 18.43
CA GLY A 60 1.03 -6.93 17.41
C GLY A 60 0.56 -6.74 15.97
N LEU A 61 -0.22 -5.68 15.70
CA LEU A 61 -0.66 -5.32 14.36
C LEU A 61 0.21 -4.20 13.78
N THR A 62 0.31 -4.17 12.45
CA THR A 62 0.84 -3.01 11.74
C THR A 62 -0.16 -1.85 11.81
N TYR A 63 0.34 -0.63 11.59
CA TYR A 63 -0.53 0.55 11.51
C TYR A 63 -1.62 0.38 10.46
N GLU A 64 -1.28 -0.11 9.27
CA GLU A 64 -2.27 -0.30 8.20
C GLU A 64 -3.33 -1.33 8.59
N GLU A 65 -2.95 -2.49 9.12
CA GLU A 65 -3.89 -3.52 9.58
C GLU A 65 -4.86 -2.97 10.63
N TYR A 66 -4.35 -2.25 11.61
CA TYR A 66 -5.18 -1.65 12.67
C TYR A 66 -6.13 -0.58 12.12
N VAL A 67 -5.62 0.30 11.25
CA VAL A 67 -6.40 1.40 10.69
C VAL A 67 -7.46 0.92 9.71
N LEU A 68 -7.21 -0.16 8.95
CA LEU A 68 -8.22 -0.76 8.09
C LEU A 68 -9.41 -1.31 8.88
N GLU A 69 -9.20 -1.85 10.08
CA GLU A 69 -10.33 -2.26 10.94
C GLU A 69 -11.19 -1.06 11.36
N ILE A 70 -10.57 0.12 11.54
CA ILE A 70 -11.32 1.35 11.83
C ILE A 70 -12.03 1.86 10.59
N LEU A 71 -11.33 1.99 9.46
CA LEU A 71 -11.86 2.64 8.26
C LEU A 71 -12.89 1.77 7.51
N GLU A 72 -12.67 0.46 7.40
CA GLU A 72 -13.57 -0.44 6.67
C GLU A 72 -14.68 -0.99 7.55
N ARG A 73 -14.39 -1.29 8.82
CA ARG A 73 -15.29 -2.03 9.72
C ARG A 73 -15.81 -1.18 10.88
N GLY A 74 -15.27 0.02 11.08
CA GLY A 74 -15.66 0.89 12.20
C GLY A 74 -15.25 0.35 13.57
N ARG A 75 -14.27 -0.56 13.64
CA ARG A 75 -13.89 -1.26 14.89
C ARG A 75 -12.54 -0.82 15.40
N TYR A 76 -12.50 -0.44 16.68
CA TYR A 76 -11.27 -0.20 17.41
C TYR A 76 -10.88 -1.46 18.17
N LEU A 77 -9.84 -2.15 17.69
CA LEU A 77 -9.36 -3.35 18.35
C LEU A 77 -8.62 -3.03 19.66
N SER A 78 -8.77 -3.95 20.61
CA SER A 78 -8.14 -4.00 21.93
C SER A 78 -7.45 -5.35 22.14
N ALA A 79 -6.72 -5.50 23.24
CA ALA A 79 -6.08 -6.77 23.60
C ALA A 79 -7.08 -7.94 23.80
N GLY A 80 -8.37 -7.64 24.06
CA GLY A 80 -9.42 -8.64 24.21
C GLY A 80 -9.90 -9.24 22.89
N ASP A 81 -9.64 -8.59 21.75
CA ASP A 81 -10.11 -9.01 20.42
C ASP A 81 -9.21 -10.10 19.80
N THR A 82 -8.81 -11.07 20.61
CA THR A 82 -7.75 -12.06 20.31
C THR A 82 -8.04 -12.86 19.04
N GLN A 83 -9.29 -13.29 18.84
CA GLN A 83 -9.69 -14.04 17.65
C GLN A 83 -9.51 -13.19 16.39
N ARG A 84 -9.99 -11.94 16.40
CA ARG A 84 -9.91 -11.06 15.23
C ARG A 84 -8.47 -10.69 14.90
N ILE A 85 -7.66 -10.45 15.92
CA ILE A 85 -6.21 -10.21 15.77
C ILE A 85 -5.54 -11.42 15.11
N ALA A 86 -5.84 -12.64 15.58
CA ALA A 86 -5.28 -13.87 15.00
C ALA A 86 -5.68 -14.05 13.52
N GLU A 87 -6.93 -13.75 13.16
CA GLU A 87 -7.40 -13.79 11.76
C GLU A 87 -6.62 -12.82 10.85
N ILE A 88 -6.34 -11.60 11.33
CA ILE A 88 -5.58 -10.60 10.58
C ILE A 88 -4.15 -11.10 10.37
N VAL A 89 -3.50 -11.58 11.44
CA VAL A 89 -2.13 -12.09 11.39
C VAL A 89 -2.03 -13.30 10.46
N ALA A 90 -3.00 -14.22 10.50
CA ALA A 90 -3.01 -15.42 9.66
C ALA A 90 -3.10 -15.10 8.16
N LYS A 91 -3.62 -13.94 7.77
CA LYS A 91 -3.71 -13.50 6.37
C LYS A 91 -2.42 -12.88 5.83
N ARG A 92 -1.42 -12.62 6.68
CA ARG A 92 -0.12 -12.09 6.23
C ARG A 92 0.51 -13.05 5.24
N GLY A 93 0.88 -12.56 4.06
CA GLY A 93 1.51 -13.37 3.01
C GLY A 93 0.55 -14.01 2.01
N VAL A 94 -0.77 -13.88 2.19
CA VAL A 94 -1.74 -14.21 1.13
C VAL A 94 -1.66 -13.09 0.08
N ARG A 95 -0.97 -13.35 -1.02
CA ARG A 95 -0.99 -12.50 -2.22
C ARG A 95 -2.12 -12.98 -3.12
N TYR A 96 -3.06 -12.10 -3.44
CA TYR A 96 -4.09 -12.30 -4.46
C TYR A 96 -3.59 -11.88 -5.84
#